data_AF-A0A940BX71-F1
#
_entry.id   AF-A0A940BX71-F1
#
_cell.length_a   1.000
_cell.length_b   1.000
_cell.length_c   1.000
_cell.angle_alpha   90.00
_cell.angle_beta   90.00
_cell.angle_gamma   90.00
#
_symmetry.space_group_name_H-M   'P 1'
#
loop_
_entity.id
_entity.type
_entity.pdbx_description
1 polymer ?
#
loop_
_entity_poly.entity_id
_entity_poly.type
_entity_poly.pdbx_seq_one_letter_code
_entity_poly.pdbx_strand_id
1 'polypeptide(L)'
;MDIKNKRISDDEFNRIRAEVLTQWPTGKDVDFQEAVDYQKAIPEERRFAEKLVKAKNEGRTLTQPRAGVALINEHIELLQHLQDAGEADLLPTTIDSYTRQNRYEDCENGIRVSQQEGRSMLNGFPAVNHGVQGCRRVIEALKTPVQVRHGTPDARLLAEITFAGGFTSYEGGGISYNLPYTKNVPMERTIRDWQYVDRLTGIYEEAGVSINREPYGPLTGTLVPPCISHAVAVIEALLAAEQGVKNVTVGYGQGGNLLQDIAAIRSLEELTNEYLEKYGYKDVIVTTVFHQWMGGFPQDEAKAFGVISWGSVAAALSKATKVIVKTPHE
;
A
#
# COMPACT_ATOMS: atom_id res chain seq x y z
N MET A 1 -5.14 18.54 -19.43
CA MET A 1 -6.37 17.82 -19.75
C MET A 1 -7.23 17.81 -18.52
N ASP A 2 -8.52 18.12 -18.64
CA ASP A 2 -9.44 17.99 -17.50
C ASP A 2 -9.48 16.54 -17.02
N ILE A 3 -9.48 16.36 -15.71
CA ILE A 3 -9.60 15.04 -15.12
C ILE A 3 -10.96 14.41 -15.46
N LYS A 4 -10.94 13.13 -15.85
CA LYS A 4 -12.16 12.36 -16.13
C LYS A 4 -12.03 11.00 -15.50
N ASN A 5 -13.12 10.48 -14.94
CA ASN A 5 -13.17 9.06 -14.56
C ASN A 5 -13.36 8.21 -15.82
N LYS A 6 -12.26 8.03 -16.55
CA LYS A 6 -12.19 7.21 -17.76
C LYS A 6 -10.82 6.55 -17.81
N ARG A 7 -10.78 5.28 -18.19
CA ARG A 7 -9.54 4.55 -18.41
C ARG A 7 -8.59 5.33 -19.35
N ILE A 8 -7.34 5.51 -18.91
CA ILE A 8 -6.29 6.13 -19.74
C ILE A 8 -5.98 5.18 -20.90
N SER A 9 -5.91 5.71 -22.13
CA SER A 9 -5.55 4.90 -23.30
C SER A 9 -4.09 4.48 -23.25
N ASP A 10 -3.73 3.39 -23.93
CA ASP A 10 -2.35 2.89 -23.92
C ASP A 10 -1.36 3.91 -24.47
N ASP A 11 -1.72 4.62 -25.54
CA ASP A 11 -0.88 5.69 -26.11
C ASP A 11 -0.65 6.84 -25.12
N GLU A 12 -1.71 7.28 -24.41
CA GLU A 12 -1.59 8.34 -23.42
C GLU A 12 -0.77 7.88 -22.22
N PHE A 13 -1.03 6.67 -21.73
CA PHE A 13 -0.28 6.08 -20.63
C PHE A 13 1.21 5.96 -20.97
N ASN A 14 1.55 5.42 -22.14
CA ASN A 14 2.93 5.26 -22.59
C ASN A 14 3.66 6.61 -22.74
N ARG A 15 2.96 7.65 -23.21
CA ARG A 15 3.52 9.01 -23.25
C ARG A 15 3.84 9.53 -21.85
N ILE A 16 2.92 9.38 -20.89
CA ILE A 16 3.15 9.79 -19.50
C ILE A 16 4.28 8.96 -18.87
N ARG A 17 4.31 7.65 -19.12
CA ARG A 17 5.32 6.72 -18.61
C ARG A 17 6.73 7.11 -19.05
N ALA A 18 6.90 7.50 -20.31
CA ALA A 18 8.18 8.00 -20.81
C ALA A 18 8.69 9.23 -20.03
N GLU A 19 7.81 10.10 -19.57
CA GLU A 19 8.16 11.24 -18.70
C GLU A 19 8.46 10.77 -17.27
N VAL A 20 7.61 9.90 -16.70
CA VAL A 20 7.74 9.39 -15.33
C VAL A 20 9.08 8.68 -15.10
N LEU A 21 9.50 7.82 -16.02
CA LEU A 21 10.73 7.03 -15.90
C LEU A 21 12.02 7.88 -15.93
N THR A 22 11.92 9.17 -16.30
CA THR A 22 13.05 10.10 -16.28
C THR A 22 13.22 10.84 -14.94
N GLN A 23 12.27 10.69 -14.00
CA GLN A 23 12.26 11.42 -12.73
C GLN A 23 13.43 11.06 -11.80
N TRP A 24 14.04 9.87 -11.97
CA TRP A 24 15.27 9.46 -11.29
C TRP A 24 16.06 8.46 -12.15
N PRO A 25 17.41 8.37 -12.04
CA PRO A 25 18.21 7.49 -12.90
C PRO A 25 17.79 6.01 -12.89
N THR A 26 17.28 5.50 -11.77
CA THR A 26 16.82 4.11 -11.62
C THR A 26 15.57 3.80 -12.44
N GLY A 27 14.84 4.81 -12.92
CA GLY A 27 13.72 4.60 -13.85
C GLY A 27 14.15 4.00 -15.20
N LYS A 28 15.44 4.10 -15.56
CA LYS A 28 16.02 3.46 -16.75
C LYS A 28 16.05 1.94 -16.66
N ASP A 29 16.03 1.39 -15.45
CA ASP A 29 16.10 -0.05 -15.21
C ASP A 29 14.71 -0.72 -15.25
N VAL A 30 13.64 0.04 -15.51
CA VAL A 30 12.27 -0.47 -15.57
C VAL A 30 11.94 -0.93 -16.99
N ASP A 31 12.14 -2.22 -17.25
CA ASP A 31 11.61 -2.91 -18.44
C ASP A 31 10.28 -3.58 -18.09
N PHE A 32 9.21 -3.20 -18.79
CA PHE A 32 7.87 -3.71 -18.50
C PHE A 32 7.72 -5.21 -18.83
N GLN A 33 8.26 -5.66 -19.96
CA GLN A 33 8.08 -7.06 -20.37
C GLN A 33 8.86 -7.98 -19.44
N GLU A 34 10.09 -7.62 -19.12
CA GLU A 34 10.92 -8.35 -18.17
C GLU A 34 10.31 -8.32 -16.76
N ALA A 35 9.74 -7.18 -16.33
CA ALA A 35 9.03 -7.08 -15.06
C ALA A 35 7.80 -7.99 -14.97
N VAL A 36 7.01 -8.12 -16.05
CA VAL A 36 5.88 -9.05 -16.13
C VAL A 36 6.35 -10.49 -16.00
N ASP A 37 7.42 -10.86 -16.70
CA ASP A 37 7.96 -12.22 -16.65
C ASP A 37 8.51 -12.56 -15.25
N TYR A 38 9.22 -11.61 -14.63
CA TYR A 38 9.68 -11.73 -13.24
C TYR A 38 8.50 -11.88 -12.27
N GLN A 39 7.46 -11.05 -12.41
CA GLN A 39 6.24 -11.14 -11.60
C GLN A 39 5.56 -12.49 -11.74
N LYS A 40 5.41 -13.02 -12.96
CA LYS A 40 4.82 -14.35 -13.20
C LYS A 40 5.63 -15.50 -12.60
N ALA A 41 6.93 -15.33 -12.43
CA ALA A 41 7.80 -16.31 -11.79
C ALA A 41 7.69 -16.30 -10.25
N ILE A 42 7.08 -15.29 -9.63
CA ILE A 42 6.86 -15.25 -8.18
C ILE A 42 5.85 -16.35 -7.80
N PRO A 43 6.20 -17.26 -6.86
CA PRO A 43 5.28 -18.31 -6.40
C PRO A 43 3.97 -17.77 -5.85
N GLU A 44 2.89 -18.54 -6.01
CA GLU A 44 1.53 -18.16 -5.62
C GLU A 44 1.44 -17.77 -4.13
N GLU A 45 2.12 -18.50 -3.24
CA GLU A 45 2.17 -18.24 -1.81
C GLU A 45 2.85 -16.90 -1.44
N ARG A 46 3.61 -16.34 -2.37
CA ARG A 46 4.29 -15.04 -2.29
C ARG A 46 3.56 -13.95 -3.07
N ARG A 47 2.34 -14.21 -3.56
CA ARG A 47 1.46 -13.19 -4.16
C ARG A 47 0.45 -12.69 -3.15
N PHE A 48 0.45 -11.36 -2.95
CA PHE A 48 -0.40 -10.70 -1.96
C PHE A 48 -1.90 -10.91 -2.24
N ALA A 49 -2.32 -10.75 -3.50
CA ALA A 49 -3.70 -10.93 -3.95
C ALA A 49 -4.24 -12.34 -3.62
N GLU A 50 -3.47 -13.38 -3.94
CA GLU A 50 -3.88 -14.77 -3.70
C GLU A 50 -3.99 -15.09 -2.20
N LYS A 51 -3.03 -14.60 -1.41
CA LYS A 51 -3.06 -14.77 0.05
C LYS A 51 -4.27 -14.07 0.68
N LEU A 52 -4.64 -12.89 0.18
CA LEU A 52 -5.86 -12.18 0.61
C LEU A 52 -7.14 -12.93 0.23
N VAL A 53 -7.24 -13.42 -1.01
CA VAL A 53 -8.41 -14.20 -1.48
C VAL A 53 -8.58 -15.46 -0.64
N LYS A 54 -7.49 -16.19 -0.40
CA LYS A 54 -7.49 -17.36 0.48
C LYS A 54 -7.96 -17.03 1.89
N ALA A 55 -7.42 -15.98 2.50
CA ALA A 55 -7.82 -15.56 3.85
C ALA A 55 -9.29 -15.15 3.93
N LYS A 56 -9.79 -14.42 2.93
CA LYS A 56 -11.22 -14.06 2.83
C LYS A 56 -12.10 -15.31 2.75
N ASN A 57 -11.75 -16.28 1.89
CA ASN A 57 -12.50 -17.54 1.74
C ASN A 57 -12.47 -18.40 3.01
N GLU A 58 -11.34 -18.41 3.74
CA GLU A 58 -11.18 -19.12 5.01
C GLU A 58 -11.76 -18.37 6.22
N GLY A 59 -12.19 -17.11 6.06
CA GLY A 59 -12.64 -16.26 7.15
C GLY A 59 -11.54 -15.94 8.18
N ARG A 60 -10.28 -15.89 7.74
CA ARG A 60 -9.10 -15.61 8.57
C ARG A 60 -8.68 -14.15 8.45
N THR A 61 -8.27 -13.56 9.57
CA THR A 61 -7.63 -12.24 9.62
C THR A 61 -6.12 -12.40 9.58
N LEU A 62 -5.49 -11.86 8.55
CA LEU A 62 -4.02 -11.84 8.39
C LEU A 62 -3.41 -10.68 9.16
N THR A 63 -2.21 -10.86 9.71
CA THR A 63 -1.44 -9.80 10.38
C THR A 63 -0.43 -9.17 9.44
N GLN A 64 -0.31 -7.83 9.48
CA GLN A 64 0.73 -7.10 8.76
C GLN A 64 1.29 -5.96 9.62
N PRO A 65 2.59 -5.92 9.92
CA PRO A 65 3.21 -4.79 10.61
C PRO A 65 3.46 -3.60 9.66
N ARG A 66 4.09 -2.53 10.18
CA ARG A 66 4.76 -1.49 9.38
C ARG A 66 6.25 -1.52 9.70
N ALA A 67 7.11 -1.47 8.69
CA ALA A 67 8.56 -1.56 8.86
C ALA A 67 9.31 -1.03 7.63
N GLY A 68 10.41 -0.30 7.86
CA GLY A 68 11.26 0.24 6.80
C GLY A 68 12.47 0.95 7.38
N VAL A 69 13.64 0.69 6.79
CA VAL A 69 14.92 1.33 7.16
C VAL A 69 15.71 1.66 5.89
N ALA A 70 16.70 2.54 5.99
CA ALA A 70 17.36 3.12 4.84
C ALA A 70 18.14 2.12 3.96
N LEU A 71 18.76 1.10 4.56
CA LEU A 71 19.76 0.25 3.90
C LEU A 71 19.18 -1.13 3.57
N ILE A 72 19.56 -1.69 2.42
CA ILE A 72 18.95 -2.92 1.87
C ILE A 72 19.15 -4.11 2.81
N ASN A 73 20.36 -4.34 3.33
CA ASN A 73 20.65 -5.54 4.12
C ASN A 73 19.93 -5.49 5.47
N GLU A 74 19.95 -4.34 6.12
CA GLU A 74 19.26 -4.05 7.38
C GLU A 74 17.73 -4.11 7.19
N HIS A 75 17.24 -3.69 6.01
CA HIS A 75 15.82 -3.82 5.69
C HIS A 75 15.42 -5.29 5.49
N ILE A 76 16.25 -6.09 4.83
CA ILE A 76 16.05 -7.54 4.69
C ILE A 76 16.03 -8.21 6.07
N GLU A 77 17.03 -7.92 6.92
CA GLU A 77 17.11 -8.48 8.28
C GLU A 77 15.86 -8.13 9.10
N LEU A 78 15.43 -6.86 9.06
CA LEU A 78 14.20 -6.41 9.72
C LEU A 78 12.98 -7.19 9.24
N LEU A 79 12.79 -7.35 7.93
CA LEU A 79 11.63 -8.05 7.39
C LEU A 79 11.68 -9.56 7.64
N GLN A 80 12.87 -10.18 7.60
CA GLN A 80 13.06 -11.58 7.97
C GLN A 80 12.74 -11.81 9.44
N HIS A 81 13.14 -10.91 10.34
CA HIS A 81 12.78 -10.99 11.75
C HIS A 81 11.25 -10.92 11.96
N LEU A 82 10.58 -9.99 11.29
CA LEU A 82 9.11 -9.87 11.36
C LEU A 82 8.40 -11.09 10.77
N GLN A 83 8.97 -11.70 9.73
CA GLN A 83 8.45 -12.92 9.11
C GLN A 83 8.61 -14.14 10.02
N ASP A 84 9.83 -14.36 10.54
CA ASP A 84 10.21 -15.64 11.15
C ASP A 84 9.99 -15.64 12.68
N ALA A 85 10.24 -14.52 13.35
CA ALA A 85 10.01 -14.37 14.80
C ALA A 85 8.70 -13.65 15.12
N GLY A 86 8.32 -12.68 14.29
CA GLY A 86 7.03 -11.99 14.41
C GLY A 86 5.86 -12.74 13.80
N GLU A 87 6.12 -13.82 13.05
CA GLU A 87 5.12 -14.67 12.37
C GLU A 87 4.15 -13.87 11.48
N ALA A 88 4.62 -12.76 10.90
CA ALA A 88 3.79 -11.88 10.08
C ALA A 88 3.24 -12.62 8.85
N ASP A 89 1.91 -12.60 8.69
CA ASP A 89 1.26 -13.19 7.52
C ASP A 89 1.57 -12.43 6.24
N LEU A 90 1.81 -11.12 6.35
CA LEU A 90 2.08 -10.21 5.24
C LEU A 90 3.18 -9.25 5.67
N LEU A 91 4.06 -8.84 4.76
CA LEU A 91 5.16 -7.93 5.06
C LEU A 91 4.93 -6.55 4.45
N PRO A 92 5.38 -5.48 5.11
CA PRO A 92 5.43 -4.15 4.55
C PRO A 92 6.82 -3.86 3.97
N THR A 93 6.87 -2.89 3.07
CA THR A 93 8.01 -1.97 2.96
C THR A 93 7.46 -0.56 3.13
N THR A 94 7.71 0.02 4.31
CA THR A 94 7.34 1.40 4.62
C THR A 94 8.32 2.35 3.97
N ILE A 95 7.86 3.17 3.03
CA ILE A 95 8.71 4.09 2.27
C ILE A 95 9.05 5.33 3.10
N ASP A 96 10.27 5.85 2.99
CA ASP A 96 10.71 7.03 3.74
C ASP A 96 9.99 8.32 3.30
N SER A 97 9.96 9.33 4.17
CA SER A 97 9.25 10.59 3.92
C SER A 97 9.85 11.46 2.81
N TYR A 98 11.13 11.35 2.49
CA TYR A 98 11.73 12.09 1.38
C TYR A 98 11.29 11.48 0.04
N THR A 99 11.28 10.15 -0.09
CA THR A 99 10.70 9.48 -1.27
C THR A 99 9.24 9.87 -1.47
N ARG A 100 8.46 9.98 -0.38
CA ARG A 100 7.04 10.42 -0.43
C ARG A 100 6.82 11.83 -0.98
N GLN A 101 7.87 12.65 -1.00
CA GLN A 101 7.86 14.01 -1.54
C GLN A 101 8.74 14.14 -2.80
N ASN A 102 9.13 13.00 -3.40
CA ASN A 102 9.98 12.91 -4.59
C ASN A 102 11.35 13.61 -4.41
N ARG A 103 11.88 13.58 -3.18
CA ARG A 103 13.16 14.21 -2.77
C ARG A 103 14.30 13.18 -2.75
N TYR A 104 14.59 12.60 -3.90
CA TYR A 104 15.52 11.45 -4.01
C TYR A 104 16.98 11.81 -3.69
N GLU A 105 17.39 13.06 -3.86
CA GLU A 105 18.72 13.53 -3.44
C GLU A 105 18.88 13.50 -1.91
N ASP A 106 17.83 13.85 -1.15
CA ASP A 106 17.85 13.77 0.32
C ASP A 106 17.82 12.31 0.79
N CYS A 107 17.17 11.43 0.03
CA CYS A 107 17.22 9.98 0.25
C CYS A 107 18.65 9.47 0.09
N GLU A 108 19.35 9.87 -0.97
CA GLU A 108 20.74 9.48 -1.24
C GLU A 108 21.67 9.92 -0.11
N ASN A 109 21.49 11.16 0.36
CA ASN A 109 22.20 11.65 1.54
C ASN A 109 21.85 10.83 2.79
N GLY A 110 20.58 10.52 3.01
CA GLY A 110 20.11 9.70 4.13
C GLY A 110 20.69 8.28 4.12
N ILE A 111 20.82 7.66 2.95
CA ILE A 111 21.49 6.36 2.76
C ILE A 111 22.95 6.47 3.20
N ARG A 112 23.69 7.46 2.66
CA ARG A 112 25.11 7.68 2.98
C ARG A 112 25.33 7.91 4.47
N VAL A 113 24.52 8.76 5.12
CA VAL A 113 24.64 9.03 6.56
C VAL A 113 24.27 7.78 7.37
N SER A 114 23.27 7.00 6.94
CA SER A 114 22.92 5.74 7.62
C SER A 114 24.07 4.73 7.61
N GLN A 115 24.82 4.64 6.51
CA GLN A 115 26.02 3.81 6.42
C GLN A 115 27.13 4.29 7.36
N GLN A 116 27.31 5.61 7.49
CA GLN A 116 28.33 6.22 8.36
C GLN A 116 28.02 6.02 9.85
N GLU A 117 26.76 6.17 10.23
CA GLU A 117 26.30 6.10 11.62
C GLU A 117 26.00 4.67 12.10
N GLY A 118 25.96 3.68 11.19
CA GLY A 118 25.63 2.29 11.51
C GLY A 118 24.19 2.09 11.97
N ARG A 119 23.28 3.02 11.65
CA ARG A 119 21.84 2.95 11.96
C ARG A 119 21.03 3.78 10.95
N SER A 120 19.74 3.47 10.80
CA SER A 120 18.87 4.21 9.86
C SER A 120 18.69 5.66 10.28
N MET A 121 18.99 6.58 9.36
CA MET A 121 18.69 8.01 9.45
C MET A 121 17.47 8.42 8.62
N LEU A 122 16.86 7.46 7.92
CA LEU A 122 15.56 7.58 7.28
C LEU A 122 14.50 6.86 8.11
N ASN A 123 13.26 7.35 8.03
CA ASN A 123 12.08 6.76 8.67
C ASN A 123 11.40 5.68 7.80
N GLY A 124 12.10 5.16 6.81
CA GLY A 124 11.60 4.17 5.87
C GLY A 124 12.64 3.76 4.84
N PHE A 125 12.21 2.94 3.89
CA PHE A 125 13.03 2.40 2.80
C PHE A 125 12.93 3.28 1.54
N PRO A 126 14.05 3.81 1.02
CA PRO A 126 14.05 4.64 -0.19
C PRO A 126 14.08 3.80 -1.46
N ALA A 127 12.95 3.15 -1.77
CA ALA A 127 12.82 2.20 -2.87
C ALA A 127 13.21 2.79 -4.24
N VAL A 128 12.91 4.07 -4.48
CA VAL A 128 13.27 4.74 -5.75
C VAL A 128 14.78 4.83 -5.91
N ASN A 129 15.52 5.17 -4.87
CA ASN A 129 16.99 5.23 -4.89
C ASN A 129 17.62 3.85 -5.03
N HIS A 130 17.07 2.84 -4.35
CA HIS A 130 17.56 1.46 -4.46
C HIS A 130 17.21 0.78 -5.80
N GLY A 131 16.23 1.34 -6.53
CA GLY A 131 15.84 0.90 -7.86
C GLY A 131 15.24 -0.51 -7.89
N VAL A 132 15.03 -1.02 -9.11
CA VAL A 132 14.42 -2.34 -9.34
C VAL A 132 15.27 -3.44 -8.70
N GLN A 133 16.59 -3.40 -8.89
CA GLN A 133 17.50 -4.43 -8.37
C GLN A 133 17.54 -4.46 -6.84
N GLY A 134 17.58 -3.31 -6.17
CA GLY A 134 17.52 -3.25 -4.72
C GLY A 134 16.17 -3.75 -4.18
N CYS A 135 15.07 -3.42 -4.86
CA CYS A 135 13.75 -3.97 -4.56
C CYS A 135 13.70 -5.49 -4.71
N ARG A 136 14.24 -6.06 -5.79
CA ARG A 136 14.28 -7.52 -6.00
C ARG A 136 15.09 -8.24 -4.93
N ARG A 137 16.24 -7.70 -4.54
CA ARG A 137 17.03 -8.26 -3.43
C ARG A 137 16.21 -8.39 -2.15
N VAL A 138 15.35 -7.41 -1.85
CA VAL A 138 14.43 -7.48 -0.71
C VAL A 138 13.39 -8.58 -0.92
N ILE A 139 12.71 -8.58 -2.07
CA ILE A 139 11.66 -9.55 -2.37
C ILE A 139 12.19 -10.99 -2.34
N GLU A 140 13.31 -11.27 -3.01
CA GLU A 140 13.95 -12.59 -3.13
C GLU A 140 14.40 -13.17 -1.78
N ALA A 141 14.73 -12.32 -0.81
CA ALA A 141 15.16 -12.74 0.52
C ALA A 141 14.01 -13.20 1.44
N LEU A 142 12.75 -13.05 1.00
CA LEU A 142 11.55 -13.26 1.80
C LEU A 142 10.67 -14.37 1.23
N LYS A 143 9.94 -15.04 2.12
CA LYS A 143 8.97 -16.12 1.82
C LYS A 143 7.52 -15.63 1.91
N THR A 144 7.31 -14.44 2.47
CA THR A 144 5.99 -13.82 2.66
C THR A 144 5.80 -12.67 1.66
N PRO A 145 4.61 -12.50 1.06
CA PRO A 145 4.35 -11.40 0.13
C PRO A 145 4.54 -10.02 0.78
N VAL A 146 5.02 -9.07 -0.01
CA VAL A 146 5.38 -7.72 0.46
C VAL A 146 4.54 -6.65 -0.24
N GLN A 147 4.08 -5.68 0.54
CA GLN A 147 3.33 -4.52 0.08
C GLN A 147 4.12 -3.23 0.29
N VAL A 148 4.09 -2.33 -0.70
CA VAL A 148 4.57 -0.96 -0.53
C VAL A 148 3.56 -0.16 0.30
N ARG A 149 3.99 0.37 1.44
CA ARG A 149 3.15 1.14 2.37
C ARG A 149 3.74 2.53 2.57
N HIS A 150 2.97 3.60 2.35
CA HIS A 150 3.55 4.95 2.27
C HIS A 150 2.54 6.08 2.53
N GLY A 151 2.63 7.17 1.78
CA GLY A 151 1.82 8.39 1.91
C GLY A 151 2.27 9.43 0.88
N THR A 152 2.25 9.03 -0.40
CA THR A 152 2.90 9.77 -1.51
C THR A 152 1.86 10.37 -2.45
N PRO A 153 1.80 11.71 -2.61
CA PRO A 153 0.89 12.33 -3.57
C PRO A 153 1.22 11.99 -5.04
N ASP A 154 2.49 12.08 -5.46
CA ASP A 154 2.95 11.66 -6.79
C ASP A 154 3.76 10.37 -6.67
N ALA A 155 3.06 9.24 -6.79
CA ALA A 155 3.62 7.91 -6.53
C ALA A 155 4.01 7.15 -7.80
N ARG A 156 4.06 7.83 -8.96
CA ARG A 156 4.15 7.19 -10.28
C ARG A 156 5.46 6.42 -10.48
N LEU A 157 6.61 7.07 -10.25
CA LEU A 157 7.92 6.41 -10.38
C LEU A 157 8.11 5.33 -9.31
N LEU A 158 7.63 5.56 -8.09
CA LEU A 158 7.67 4.58 -7.01
C LEU A 158 6.90 3.30 -7.40
N ALA A 159 5.73 3.42 -8.01
CA ALA A 159 4.95 2.29 -8.50
C ALA A 159 5.67 1.51 -9.61
N GLU A 160 6.22 2.19 -10.62
CA GLU A 160 7.02 1.56 -11.69
C GLU A 160 8.16 0.71 -11.12
N ILE A 161 8.97 1.29 -10.24
CA ILE A 161 10.14 0.63 -9.66
C ILE A 161 9.74 -0.54 -8.78
N THR A 162 8.74 -0.37 -7.92
CA THR A 162 8.36 -1.43 -6.97
C THR A 162 7.59 -2.55 -7.64
N PHE A 163 6.77 -2.28 -8.67
CA PHE A 163 6.10 -3.34 -9.42
C PHE A 163 7.13 -4.17 -10.19
N ALA A 164 8.07 -3.54 -10.88
CA ALA A 164 9.19 -4.24 -11.52
C ALA A 164 10.12 -4.95 -10.52
N GLY A 165 10.18 -4.43 -9.29
CA GLY A 165 10.89 -5.01 -8.16
C GLY A 165 10.24 -6.27 -7.56
N GLY A 166 9.01 -6.60 -7.93
CA GLY A 166 8.29 -7.80 -7.44
C GLY A 166 7.33 -7.55 -6.29
N PHE A 167 7.08 -6.31 -5.90
CA PHE A 167 6.03 -6.02 -4.92
C PHE A 167 4.67 -6.38 -5.54
N THR A 168 3.85 -7.13 -4.81
CA THR A 168 2.56 -7.65 -5.31
C THR A 168 1.36 -6.97 -4.65
N SER A 169 1.60 -5.89 -3.90
CA SER A 169 0.57 -4.96 -3.44
C SER A 169 1.11 -3.55 -3.23
N TYR A 170 0.23 -2.56 -3.38
CA TYR A 170 0.53 -1.14 -3.26
C TYR A 170 -0.58 -0.41 -2.51
N GLU A 171 -0.25 0.37 -1.49
CA GLU A 171 -1.20 1.16 -0.70
C GLU A 171 -1.36 2.58 -1.29
N GLY A 172 -2.52 3.21 -1.09
CA GLY A 172 -2.77 4.62 -1.36
C GLY A 172 -3.84 4.89 -2.42
N GLY A 173 -4.10 6.17 -2.65
CA GLY A 173 -5.06 6.66 -3.62
C GLY A 173 -5.06 8.19 -3.74
N GLY A 174 -5.80 8.70 -4.73
CA GLY A 174 -5.81 10.13 -5.11
C GLY A 174 -6.28 11.10 -4.02
N ILE A 175 -7.01 10.63 -3.02
CA ILE A 175 -7.54 11.41 -1.89
C ILE A 175 -6.79 11.04 -0.62
N SER A 176 -6.72 9.75 -0.30
CA SER A 176 -6.17 9.21 0.94
C SER A 176 -4.67 9.42 1.08
N TYR A 177 -3.93 9.49 -0.03
CA TYR A 177 -2.51 9.87 -0.07
C TYR A 177 -2.27 11.32 -0.52
N ASN A 178 -3.32 12.15 -0.51
CA ASN A 178 -3.23 13.60 -0.56
C ASN A 178 -3.53 14.20 0.82
N LEU A 179 -4.82 14.26 1.21
CA LEU A 179 -5.31 15.10 2.31
C LEU A 179 -4.56 14.92 3.64
N PRO A 180 -4.16 13.70 4.06
CA PRO A 180 -3.41 13.53 5.31
C PRO A 180 -1.91 13.87 5.20
N TYR A 181 -1.36 13.97 3.99
CA TYR A 181 0.09 13.93 3.75
C TYR A 181 0.65 15.17 3.04
N THR A 182 -0.19 16.06 2.54
CA THR A 182 0.29 17.28 1.85
C THR A 182 -0.60 18.48 2.10
N LYS A 183 0.03 19.67 2.01
CA LYS A 183 -0.63 20.96 2.20
C LYS A 183 -1.03 21.62 0.89
N ASN A 184 -0.22 21.43 -0.16
CA ASN A 184 -0.21 22.32 -1.33
C ASN A 184 -0.41 21.60 -2.67
N VAL A 185 -0.59 20.28 -2.68
CA VAL A 185 -0.84 19.54 -3.94
C VAL A 185 -2.33 19.54 -4.23
N PRO A 186 -2.79 20.11 -5.36
CA PRO A 186 -4.20 20.10 -5.72
C PRO A 186 -4.73 18.68 -5.88
N MET A 187 -5.93 18.40 -5.37
CA MET A 187 -6.53 17.06 -5.48
C MET A 187 -6.65 16.58 -6.92
N GLU A 188 -6.97 17.46 -7.87
CA GLU A 188 -7.03 17.10 -9.30
C GLU A 188 -5.72 16.50 -9.80
N ARG A 189 -4.58 17.08 -9.37
CA ARG A 189 -3.26 16.56 -9.73
C ARG A 189 -3.04 15.19 -9.10
N THR A 190 -3.33 15.03 -7.81
CA THR A 190 -3.11 13.74 -7.14
C THR A 190 -4.03 12.65 -7.68
N ILE A 191 -5.29 12.95 -7.97
CA ILE A 191 -6.18 11.96 -8.61
C ILE A 191 -5.63 11.58 -9.99
N ARG A 192 -5.11 12.52 -10.80
CA ARG A 192 -4.46 12.19 -12.08
C ARG A 192 -3.21 11.33 -11.90
N ASP A 193 -2.35 11.67 -10.93
CA ASP A 193 -1.13 10.90 -10.66
C ASP A 193 -1.46 9.49 -10.14
N TRP A 194 -2.56 9.31 -9.41
CA TRP A 194 -3.04 8.00 -8.97
C TRP A 194 -3.79 7.22 -10.06
N GLN A 195 -4.48 7.89 -11.00
CA GLN A 195 -4.99 7.23 -12.20
C GLN A 195 -3.87 6.56 -13.00
N TYR A 196 -2.67 7.16 -13.03
CA TYR A 196 -1.49 6.50 -13.62
C TYR A 196 -1.12 5.23 -12.86
N VAL A 197 -1.04 5.26 -11.52
CA VAL A 197 -0.68 4.10 -10.70
C VAL A 197 -1.70 2.97 -10.85
N ASP A 198 -2.98 3.31 -10.83
CA ASP A 198 -4.07 2.35 -11.02
C ASP A 198 -4.11 1.84 -12.47
N ARG A 199 -3.79 2.67 -13.47
CA ARG A 199 -3.66 2.22 -14.87
C ARG A 199 -2.48 1.27 -15.04
N LEU A 200 -1.32 1.57 -14.45
CA LEU A 200 -0.17 0.67 -14.44
C LEU A 200 -0.55 -0.69 -13.84
N THR A 201 -1.27 -0.68 -12.72
CA THR A 201 -1.82 -1.90 -12.10
C THR A 201 -2.73 -2.65 -13.06
N GLY A 202 -3.66 -1.95 -13.74
CA GLY A 202 -4.53 -2.55 -14.76
C GLY A 202 -3.77 -3.14 -15.96
N ILE A 203 -2.64 -2.55 -16.36
CA ILE A 203 -1.77 -3.11 -17.42
C ILE A 203 -1.11 -4.42 -16.96
N TYR A 204 -0.69 -4.51 -15.69
CA TYR A 204 -0.22 -5.78 -15.12
C TYR A 204 -1.36 -6.83 -15.06
N GLU A 205 -2.58 -6.43 -14.68
CA GLU A 205 -3.76 -7.33 -14.70
C GLU A 205 -4.04 -7.84 -16.12
N GLU A 206 -4.00 -6.96 -17.13
CA GLU A 206 -4.12 -7.33 -18.56
C GLU A 206 -3.03 -8.29 -19.03
N ALA A 207 -1.83 -8.19 -18.46
CA ALA A 207 -0.73 -9.11 -18.70
C ALA A 207 -0.83 -10.42 -17.90
N GLY A 208 -1.87 -10.60 -17.07
CA GLY A 208 -2.10 -11.79 -16.24
C GLY A 208 -1.34 -11.78 -14.92
N VAL A 209 -1.02 -10.60 -14.39
CA VAL A 209 -0.32 -10.40 -13.10
C VAL A 209 -1.22 -9.59 -12.17
N SER A 210 -1.82 -10.24 -11.17
CA SER A 210 -2.62 -9.52 -10.20
C SER A 210 -1.78 -8.82 -9.13
N ILE A 211 -2.02 -7.53 -8.94
CA ILE A 211 -1.36 -6.68 -7.94
C ILE A 211 -2.46 -6.01 -7.10
N ASN A 212 -2.47 -6.27 -5.79
CA ASN A 212 -3.49 -5.73 -4.90
C ASN A 212 -3.30 -4.22 -4.67
N ARG A 213 -4.39 -3.45 -4.74
CA ARG A 213 -4.44 -2.03 -4.41
C ARG A 213 -5.18 -1.79 -3.10
N GLU A 214 -4.64 -0.94 -2.24
CA GLU A 214 -5.25 -0.66 -0.93
C GLU A 214 -5.45 0.84 -0.70
N PRO A 215 -6.63 1.42 -0.98
CA PRO A 215 -7.02 2.75 -0.51
C PRO A 215 -6.76 2.92 1.00
N TYR A 216 -6.17 4.04 1.40
CA TYR A 216 -5.77 4.25 2.80
C TYR A 216 -6.92 4.81 3.65
N GLY A 217 -7.70 3.90 4.21
CA GLY A 217 -8.91 4.20 4.97
C GLY A 217 -8.78 5.11 6.20
N PRO A 218 -7.75 4.98 7.06
CA PRO A 218 -7.65 5.78 8.28
C PRO A 218 -7.51 7.29 8.06
N LEU A 219 -7.09 7.74 6.88
CA LEU A 219 -6.82 9.14 6.56
C LEU A 219 -5.89 9.79 7.62
N THR A 220 -6.35 10.81 8.33
CA THR A 220 -5.58 11.51 9.37
C THR A 220 -5.41 10.69 10.66
N GLY A 221 -6.06 9.53 10.77
CA GLY A 221 -6.04 8.68 11.98
C GLY A 221 -6.71 9.33 13.20
N THR A 222 -7.39 10.46 13.02
CA THR A 222 -7.84 11.31 14.12
C THR A 222 -9.35 11.54 14.04
N LEU A 223 -10.11 10.65 14.68
CA LEU A 223 -11.58 10.74 14.84
C LEU A 223 -12.34 10.92 13.52
N VAL A 224 -11.89 10.24 12.46
CA VAL A 224 -12.57 10.23 11.16
C VAL A 224 -13.87 9.43 11.28
N PRO A 225 -15.05 10.03 11.04
CA PRO A 225 -16.31 9.27 11.09
C PRO A 225 -16.32 8.15 10.04
N PRO A 226 -16.90 6.97 10.34
CA PRO A 226 -16.95 5.86 9.39
C PRO A 226 -17.49 6.25 8.01
N CYS A 227 -18.56 7.04 7.94
CA CYS A 227 -19.12 7.46 6.65
C CYS A 227 -18.16 8.27 5.77
N ILE A 228 -17.25 9.06 6.37
CA ILE A 228 -16.23 9.80 5.62
C ILE A 228 -15.14 8.86 5.12
N SER A 229 -14.66 7.96 5.98
CA SER A 229 -13.70 6.90 5.61
C SER A 229 -14.25 6.07 4.44
N HIS A 230 -15.51 5.64 4.52
CA HIS A 230 -16.18 4.82 3.52
C HIS A 230 -16.34 5.56 2.20
N ALA A 231 -16.79 6.82 2.23
CA ALA A 231 -16.94 7.61 1.02
C ALA A 231 -15.60 7.71 0.25
N VAL A 232 -14.49 7.97 0.96
CA VAL A 232 -13.17 8.04 0.33
C VAL A 232 -12.76 6.66 -0.23
N ALA A 233 -12.87 5.60 0.56
CA ALA A 233 -12.47 4.25 0.13
C ALA A 233 -13.29 3.74 -1.07
N VAL A 234 -14.60 3.97 -1.11
CA VAL A 234 -15.48 3.60 -2.22
C VAL A 234 -15.14 4.42 -3.48
N ILE A 235 -14.91 5.73 -3.35
CA ILE A 235 -14.49 6.56 -4.48
C ILE A 235 -13.16 6.05 -5.05
N GLU A 236 -12.16 5.80 -4.21
CA GLU A 236 -10.86 5.32 -4.67
C GLU A 236 -10.94 3.92 -5.28
N ALA A 237 -11.78 3.02 -4.76
CA ALA A 237 -12.02 1.71 -5.36
C ALA A 237 -12.64 1.83 -6.77
N LEU A 238 -13.62 2.72 -6.96
CA LEU A 238 -14.24 2.97 -8.27
C LEU A 238 -13.25 3.57 -9.27
N LEU A 239 -12.45 4.56 -8.84
CA LEU A 239 -11.43 5.18 -9.68
C LEU A 239 -10.36 4.16 -10.11
N ALA A 240 -9.95 3.28 -9.19
CA ALA A 240 -9.00 2.21 -9.47
C ALA A 240 -9.58 1.17 -10.44
N ALA A 241 -10.83 0.74 -10.21
CA ALA A 241 -11.52 -0.22 -11.07
C ALA A 241 -11.69 0.29 -12.52
N GLU A 242 -11.98 1.58 -12.69
CA GLU A 242 -12.04 2.22 -14.02
C GLU A 242 -10.71 2.12 -14.78
N GLN A 243 -9.57 2.15 -14.07
CA GLN A 243 -8.25 2.00 -14.70
C GLN A 243 -7.82 0.55 -14.93
N GLY A 244 -8.62 -0.43 -14.50
CA GLY A 244 -8.41 -1.86 -14.76
C GLY A 244 -7.98 -2.69 -13.55
N VAL A 245 -7.93 -2.12 -12.34
CA VAL A 245 -7.57 -2.85 -11.11
C VAL A 245 -8.62 -3.93 -10.80
N LYS A 246 -8.17 -5.15 -10.43
CA LYS A 246 -9.04 -6.30 -10.15
C LYS A 246 -8.99 -6.83 -8.72
N ASN A 247 -8.00 -6.43 -7.93
CA ASN A 247 -7.89 -6.81 -6.51
C ASN A 247 -7.73 -5.56 -5.65
N VAL A 248 -8.71 -5.31 -4.77
CA VAL A 248 -8.76 -4.09 -3.94
C VAL A 248 -9.01 -4.45 -2.47
N THR A 249 -8.17 -3.94 -1.57
CA THR A 249 -8.40 -3.97 -0.13
C THR A 249 -8.87 -2.60 0.36
N VAL A 250 -10.12 -2.47 0.80
CA VAL A 250 -10.64 -1.21 1.37
C VAL A 250 -10.40 -1.16 2.87
N GLY A 251 -9.92 -0.01 3.36
CA GLY A 251 -9.47 0.15 4.75
C GLY A 251 -10.41 0.93 5.66
N TYR A 252 -10.30 0.65 6.95
CA TYR A 252 -10.92 1.44 8.02
C TYR A 252 -9.97 1.55 9.23
N GLY A 253 -9.91 2.74 9.84
CA GLY A 253 -9.15 2.98 11.06
C GLY A 253 -10.03 2.88 12.29
N GLN A 254 -9.55 2.17 13.32
CA GLN A 254 -10.26 1.99 14.60
C GLN A 254 -10.80 3.31 15.17
N GLY A 255 -12.11 3.37 15.41
CA GLY A 255 -12.78 4.45 16.13
C GLY A 255 -12.82 4.22 17.65
N GLY A 256 -12.77 2.96 18.09
CA GLY A 256 -12.62 2.56 19.49
C GLY A 256 -13.89 1.99 20.13
N ASN A 257 -15.07 2.30 19.58
CA ASN A 257 -16.31 1.61 19.95
C ASN A 257 -16.43 0.30 19.16
N LEU A 258 -16.41 -0.83 19.86
CA LEU A 258 -16.36 -2.15 19.24
C LEU A 258 -17.49 -2.41 18.25
N LEU A 259 -18.73 -2.04 18.59
CA LEU A 259 -19.88 -2.28 17.72
C LEU A 259 -19.83 -1.38 16.48
N GLN A 260 -19.43 -0.13 16.63
CA GLN A 260 -19.25 0.80 15.52
C GLN A 260 -18.13 0.32 14.58
N ASP A 261 -17.00 -0.12 15.13
CA ASP A 261 -15.84 -0.60 14.37
C ASP A 261 -16.18 -1.87 13.57
N ILE A 262 -16.92 -2.80 14.18
CA ILE A 262 -17.42 -4.01 13.51
C ILE A 262 -18.39 -3.64 12.39
N ALA A 263 -19.36 -2.76 12.67
CA ALA A 263 -20.32 -2.30 11.67
C ALA A 263 -19.62 -1.56 10.52
N ALA A 264 -18.57 -0.78 10.81
CA ALA A 264 -17.80 -0.03 9.83
C ALA A 264 -17.12 -0.97 8.82
N ILE A 265 -16.42 -2.02 9.26
CA ILE A 265 -15.78 -2.97 8.33
C ILE A 265 -16.80 -3.69 7.45
N ARG A 266 -17.90 -4.19 8.04
CA ARG A 266 -18.91 -4.94 7.27
C ARG A 266 -19.62 -4.06 6.24
N SER A 267 -20.07 -2.88 6.66
CA SER A 267 -20.73 -1.94 5.77
C SER A 267 -19.78 -1.39 4.69
N LEU A 268 -18.49 -1.23 5.00
CA LEU A 268 -17.50 -0.82 4.01
C LEU A 268 -17.42 -1.83 2.87
N GLU A 269 -17.26 -3.11 3.20
CA GLU A 269 -17.19 -4.17 2.20
C GLU A 269 -18.47 -4.27 1.37
N GLU A 270 -19.64 -4.25 2.03
CA GLU A 270 -20.94 -4.32 1.37
C GLU A 270 -21.13 -3.14 0.39
N LEU A 271 -20.89 -1.91 0.84
CA LEU A 271 -21.05 -0.71 0.01
C LEU A 271 -20.02 -0.65 -1.13
N THR A 272 -18.77 -1.06 -0.90
CA THR A 272 -17.78 -1.09 -1.98
C THR A 272 -18.21 -2.06 -3.08
N ASN A 273 -18.67 -3.28 -2.73
CA ASN A 273 -19.18 -4.23 -3.73
C ASN A 273 -20.43 -3.70 -4.44
N GLU A 274 -21.40 -3.14 -3.70
CA GLU A 274 -22.62 -2.56 -4.28
C GLU A 274 -22.31 -1.49 -5.33
N TYR A 275 -21.41 -0.56 -5.00
CA TYR A 275 -21.05 0.52 -5.92
C TYR A 275 -20.24 0.00 -7.12
N LEU A 276 -19.30 -0.93 -6.92
CA LEU A 276 -18.58 -1.54 -8.04
C LEU A 276 -19.55 -2.22 -9.02
N GLU A 277 -20.49 -3.01 -8.51
CA GLU A 277 -21.51 -3.67 -9.34
C GLU A 277 -22.40 -2.65 -10.07
N LYS A 278 -22.87 -1.62 -9.36
CA LYS A 278 -23.71 -0.55 -9.91
C LYS A 278 -23.07 0.19 -11.08
N TYR A 279 -21.74 0.34 -11.06
CA TYR A 279 -20.98 0.98 -12.13
C TYR A 279 -20.41 -0.02 -13.16
N GLY A 280 -20.72 -1.31 -13.03
CA GLY A 280 -20.42 -2.35 -14.03
C GLY A 280 -19.10 -3.10 -13.81
N TYR A 281 -18.39 -2.85 -12.71
CA TYR A 281 -17.14 -3.53 -12.36
C TYR A 281 -17.43 -4.83 -11.57
N LYS A 282 -17.74 -5.90 -12.30
CA LYS A 282 -18.20 -7.18 -11.70
C LYS A 282 -17.10 -8.18 -11.39
N ASP A 283 -15.88 -7.90 -11.83
CA ASP A 283 -14.72 -8.78 -11.74
C ASP A 283 -13.64 -8.25 -10.78
N VAL A 284 -14.02 -7.32 -9.90
CA VAL A 284 -13.15 -6.78 -8.84
C VAL A 284 -13.37 -7.57 -7.56
N ILE A 285 -12.31 -8.17 -7.04
CA ILE A 285 -12.29 -8.84 -5.74
C ILE A 285 -12.01 -7.79 -4.66
N VAL A 286 -12.98 -7.59 -3.77
CA VAL A 286 -12.85 -6.70 -2.62
C VAL A 286 -12.42 -7.49 -1.38
N THR A 287 -11.49 -6.96 -0.60
CA THR A 287 -11.10 -7.44 0.75
C THR A 287 -11.07 -6.27 1.73
N THR A 288 -10.94 -6.53 3.02
CA THR A 288 -10.96 -5.48 4.06
C THR A 288 -9.69 -5.45 4.89
N VAL A 289 -9.25 -4.25 5.26
CA VAL A 289 -8.17 -4.04 6.22
C VAL A 289 -8.64 -3.18 7.40
N PHE A 290 -8.42 -3.68 8.61
CA PHE A 290 -8.63 -2.93 9.84
C PHE A 290 -7.28 -2.41 10.34
N HIS A 291 -7.16 -1.09 10.52
CA HIS A 291 -5.99 -0.53 11.17
C HIS A 291 -6.28 -0.41 12.66
N GLN A 292 -5.45 -1.05 13.50
CA GLN A 292 -5.40 -0.73 14.92
C GLN A 292 -5.20 0.78 15.11
N TRP A 293 -5.58 1.29 16.28
CA TRP A 293 -5.64 2.71 16.64
C TRP A 293 -4.55 3.54 15.94
N MET A 294 -4.96 4.59 15.24
CA MET A 294 -4.06 5.42 14.43
C MET A 294 -3.83 6.80 15.06
N GLY A 295 -4.45 7.07 16.21
CA GLY A 295 -4.22 8.28 17.01
C GLY A 295 -3.06 8.12 17.98
N GLY A 296 -2.95 9.04 18.94
CA GLY A 296 -1.88 9.01 19.95
C GLY A 296 -1.93 7.77 20.84
N PHE A 297 -0.76 7.20 21.14
CA PHE A 297 -0.58 6.04 22.00
C PHE A 297 -0.15 6.42 23.42
N PRO A 298 -0.49 5.59 24.43
CA PRO A 298 0.12 5.71 25.75
C PRO A 298 1.60 5.30 25.70
N GLN A 299 2.47 6.06 26.38
CA GLN A 299 3.91 5.75 26.48
C GLN A 299 4.22 4.49 27.30
N ASP A 300 3.30 4.08 28.17
CA ASP A 300 3.45 2.86 28.95
C ASP A 300 3.17 1.64 28.06
N GLU A 301 4.15 0.75 27.92
CA GLU A 301 4.06 -0.39 27.01
C GLU A 301 2.88 -1.32 27.32
N ALA A 302 2.56 -1.53 28.60
CA ALA A 302 1.43 -2.38 28.99
C ALA A 302 0.09 -1.74 28.57
N LYS A 303 -0.05 -0.42 28.70
CA LYS A 303 -1.21 0.31 28.16
C LYS A 303 -1.23 0.27 26.64
N ALA A 304 -0.08 0.36 25.97
CA ALA A 304 0.00 0.24 24.51
C ALA A 304 -0.46 -1.15 24.04
N PHE A 305 -0.04 -2.22 24.72
CA PHE A 305 -0.57 -3.56 24.48
C PHE A 305 -2.07 -3.67 24.71
N GLY A 306 -2.64 -2.93 25.67
CA GLY A 306 -4.09 -2.81 25.84
C GLY A 306 -4.79 -2.25 24.59
N VAL A 307 -4.24 -1.18 24.01
CA VAL A 307 -4.78 -0.58 22.76
C VAL A 307 -4.64 -1.54 21.57
N ILE A 308 -3.46 -2.14 21.40
CA ILE A 308 -3.17 -3.13 20.35
C ILE A 308 -4.15 -4.31 20.43
N SER A 309 -4.31 -4.88 21.63
CA SER A 309 -5.19 -6.02 21.87
C SER A 309 -6.65 -5.67 21.61
N TRP A 310 -7.10 -4.48 21.99
CA TRP A 310 -8.46 -4.03 21.70
C TRP A 310 -8.72 -3.87 20.20
N GLY A 311 -7.75 -3.32 19.47
CA GLY A 311 -7.81 -3.27 18.01
C GLY A 311 -7.84 -4.65 17.36
N SER A 312 -7.06 -5.61 17.89
CA SER A 312 -7.09 -7.01 17.43
C SER A 312 -8.44 -7.68 17.66
N VAL A 313 -9.10 -7.44 18.81
CA VAL A 313 -10.45 -7.92 19.09
C VAL A 313 -11.46 -7.39 18.07
N ALA A 314 -11.41 -6.08 17.76
CA ALA A 314 -12.28 -5.48 16.77
C ALA A 314 -12.04 -6.04 15.36
N ALA A 315 -10.78 -6.20 14.95
CA ALA A 315 -10.41 -6.79 13.66
C ALA A 315 -10.92 -8.24 13.53
N ALA A 316 -10.72 -9.07 14.56
CA ALA A 316 -11.14 -10.46 14.55
C ALA A 316 -12.68 -10.61 14.53
N LEU A 317 -13.40 -9.85 15.38
CA LEU A 317 -14.86 -9.92 15.46
C LEU A 317 -15.57 -9.31 14.24
N SER A 318 -14.93 -8.35 13.58
CA SER A 318 -15.40 -7.79 12.31
C SER A 318 -15.15 -8.72 11.13
N LYS A 319 -14.27 -9.72 11.29
CA LYS A 319 -13.76 -10.59 10.22
C LYS A 319 -13.03 -9.81 9.12
N ALA A 320 -12.28 -8.78 9.50
CA ALA A 320 -11.41 -8.08 8.57
C ALA A 320 -10.44 -9.07 7.92
N THR A 321 -10.23 -8.98 6.60
CA THR A 321 -9.30 -9.88 5.89
C THR A 321 -7.87 -9.70 6.39
N LYS A 322 -7.52 -8.48 6.79
CA LYS A 322 -6.21 -8.12 7.32
C LYS A 322 -6.31 -7.12 8.47
N VAL A 323 -5.34 -7.16 9.39
CA VAL A 323 -5.13 -6.15 10.42
C VAL A 323 -3.73 -5.54 10.32
N ILE A 324 -3.64 -4.22 10.40
CA ILE A 324 -2.35 -3.53 10.52
C ILE A 324 -1.96 -3.42 11.99
N VAL A 325 -0.81 -4.00 12.32
CA VAL A 325 -0.29 -4.15 13.68
C VAL A 325 0.50 -2.91 14.11
N LYS A 326 0.19 -2.41 15.31
CA LYS A 326 0.89 -1.35 16.03
C LYS A 326 1.90 -1.94 17.02
N THR A 327 2.81 -1.11 17.53
CA THR A 327 3.87 -1.55 18.44
C THR A 327 3.74 -0.86 19.79
N PRO A 328 4.32 -1.42 20.87
CA PRO A 328 4.40 -0.72 22.15
C PRO A 328 5.27 0.57 22.11
N HIS A 329 5.96 0.85 21.01
CA HIS A 329 6.78 2.05 20.79
C HIS A 329 6.11 3.10 19.87
N GLU A 330 4.80 3.01 19.67
CA GLU A 330 4.03 3.98 18.86
C GLU A 330 3.99 5.39 19.48
#